data_AF-A0A8J8FDM4-F1
#
_entry.id   AF-A0A8J8FDM4-F1
#
_cell.length_a   1.000
_cell.length_b   1.000
_cell.length_c   1.000
_cell.angle_alpha   90.00
_cell.angle_beta   90.00
_cell.angle_gamma   90.00
#
_symmetry.space_group_name_H-M   'P 1'
#
loop_
_entity.id
_entity.type
_entity.pdbx_description
1 polymer ?
#
loop_
_entity_poly.entity_id
_entity_poly.type
_entity_poly.pdbx_seq_one_letter_code
_entity_poly.pdbx_strand_id
1 'polypeptide(L)'
;MKRLIIIMVLLVLVANVFAQQKKSKKKAAKAKTETAVVKKDTLPQRTVTVTSAFQPNLKTTAKVNFSAATPSPDTASPKLVYNVPAQNITFSYLSPALKPLAENIDTGIHWQNRSFIKAGYGNYTTPYLQIGASMGDGIRSVVNIKGRYTSSKSSVPFQQFSKMNIDGTGIFNSSNNKSEWTANVLYDNNTQYQYGFLPDTLVFTKDDLRQRFTTFGGSIALRNKQQNPAGINYNPAITLNNFSDNHGSTESNLIISAPMSKTFGKIFAFNLGLTADITTYKSDSAGTVNNNLYSLTPALQFKTPNVKVIAGVSPTWDNEVLSFLPNITAEAKIKNDKFILVAGWVGRFNKTNYQYLASLNPWLQQPKFLLNTRIKEQYAGFKGSAGKHVTYNAKVSYLQFSNQPLFVNDTITGKSFQVVNEAQMNALRVHGEIGYTLQEKLSLLAGVTFNQYSSLQDNEKAWGLLPIELNGSLKWQVVKDFLVKSDIYFWDGAQYRNKSLGSQKLKPAADLNVGVEFTILPNLNGWVQMNNLLNNKYQRWNQYEALGFNVLAGVVFSFGDIKTKIAQLK
;
A
#
# COMPACT_ATOMS: atom_id res chain seq x y z
N MET A 1 -40.09 24.14 -18.59
CA MET A 1 -39.09 24.99 -17.90
C MET A 1 -37.84 24.12 -17.69
N LYS A 2 -36.82 24.20 -18.55
CA LYS A 2 -35.65 25.10 -18.48
C LYS A 2 -34.79 24.92 -17.21
N ARG A 3 -33.62 24.29 -17.40
CA ARG A 3 -32.34 24.40 -16.64
C ARG A 3 -32.29 23.80 -15.21
N LEU A 4 -31.56 22.69 -15.05
CA LEU A 4 -30.11 22.78 -14.74
C LEU A 4 -29.37 21.51 -15.23
N ILE A 5 -28.13 21.68 -15.68
CA ILE A 5 -27.19 20.65 -16.16
C ILE A 5 -25.89 20.88 -15.38
N ILE A 6 -25.03 19.85 -15.26
CA ILE A 6 -23.54 19.87 -15.38
C ILE A 6 -22.91 18.78 -14.47
N ILE A 7 -21.80 18.19 -14.94
CA ILE A 7 -20.97 17.12 -14.34
C ILE A 7 -21.42 15.67 -14.59
N MET A 8 -21.44 15.26 -15.86
CA MET A 8 -20.98 13.93 -16.29
C MET A 8 -20.44 14.05 -17.73
N VAL A 9 -19.66 13.06 -18.20
CA VAL A 9 -18.95 13.03 -19.51
C VAL A 9 -17.68 13.90 -19.59
N LEU A 10 -16.54 13.30 -19.19
CA LEU A 10 -15.23 13.64 -19.77
C LEU A 10 -14.27 12.43 -19.72
N LEU A 11 -14.58 11.38 -20.49
CA LEU A 11 -13.67 10.23 -20.68
C LEU A 11 -14.09 9.39 -21.90
N VAL A 12 -13.83 9.88 -23.12
CA VAL A 12 -13.61 9.13 -24.39
C VAL A 12 -13.26 10.17 -25.46
N LEU A 13 -12.03 10.10 -25.99
CA LEU A 13 -11.53 10.61 -27.30
C LEU A 13 -10.05 10.99 -27.18
N VAL A 14 -9.16 10.17 -27.75
CA VAL A 14 -8.05 10.51 -28.68
C VAL A 14 -7.25 9.22 -28.88
N ALA A 15 -7.41 8.57 -30.04
CA ALA A 15 -6.41 7.71 -30.70
C ALA A 15 -6.98 7.16 -32.02
N ASN A 16 -6.77 7.87 -33.13
CA ASN A 16 -6.81 7.33 -34.49
C ASN A 16 -6.17 8.32 -35.47
N VAL A 17 -5.89 7.85 -36.71
CA VAL A 17 -5.12 8.53 -37.78
C VAL A 17 -3.62 8.63 -37.41
N PHE A 18 -2.64 8.11 -38.17
CA PHE A 18 -2.51 7.96 -39.62
C PHE A 18 -2.02 6.58 -40.11
N ALA A 19 -2.32 6.27 -41.37
CA ALA A 19 -1.64 5.24 -42.15
C ALA A 19 -1.54 5.63 -43.65
N GLN A 20 -0.55 5.04 -44.32
CA GLN A 20 -0.47 4.65 -45.75
C GLN A 20 0.19 5.53 -46.87
N GLN A 21 0.96 4.81 -47.72
CA GLN A 21 1.26 4.98 -49.17
C GLN A 21 2.34 5.99 -49.65
N LYS A 22 3.10 5.78 -50.76
CA LYS A 22 3.54 4.58 -51.56
C LYS A 22 4.75 4.92 -52.49
N LYS A 23 5.24 3.94 -53.29
CA LYS A 23 6.47 3.90 -54.13
C LYS A 23 6.51 4.78 -55.42
N SER A 24 7.71 5.04 -55.97
CA SER A 24 7.98 5.15 -57.43
C SER A 24 9.46 4.79 -57.82
N LYS A 25 9.81 4.71 -59.14
CA LYS A 25 11.03 4.05 -59.70
C LYS A 25 11.50 4.65 -61.07
N LYS A 26 12.76 4.35 -61.49
CA LYS A 26 13.41 4.58 -62.85
C LYS A 26 13.84 6.05 -63.17
N LYS A 27 14.77 6.36 -64.12
CA LYS A 27 15.44 5.62 -65.24
C LYS A 27 16.87 6.17 -65.54
N ALA A 28 17.57 5.72 -66.60
CA ALA A 28 19.02 5.89 -66.86
C ALA A 28 19.39 6.35 -68.31
N ALA A 29 20.64 6.82 -68.55
CA ALA A 29 21.44 6.85 -69.82
C ALA A 29 22.70 7.76 -69.69
N LYS A 30 23.71 7.83 -70.61
CA LYS A 30 24.55 6.82 -71.32
C LYS A 30 25.79 7.54 -71.97
N ALA A 31 26.90 6.81 -72.14
CA ALA A 31 28.27 7.20 -72.59
C ALA A 31 28.50 8.06 -73.88
N LYS A 32 29.70 8.66 -74.03
CA LYS A 32 30.74 8.27 -75.04
C LYS A 32 32.09 9.04 -74.95
N THR A 33 33.08 8.57 -75.72
CA THR A 33 34.55 8.80 -75.67
C THR A 33 35.08 9.36 -77.01
N GLU A 34 36.24 10.05 -77.03
CA GLU A 34 37.41 9.80 -77.92
C GLU A 34 38.38 10.99 -78.08
N THR A 35 39.69 10.70 -78.12
CA THR A 35 40.74 11.57 -78.69
C THR A 35 41.97 10.72 -79.03
N ALA A 36 42.55 10.86 -80.22
CA ALA A 36 43.85 10.28 -80.58
C ALA A 36 44.50 11.01 -81.76
N VAL A 37 45.82 11.19 -81.71
CA VAL A 37 46.69 11.74 -82.77
C VAL A 37 48.08 11.09 -82.60
N VAL A 38 48.85 10.83 -83.68
CA VAL A 38 50.30 11.11 -83.83
C VAL A 38 50.90 10.55 -85.14
N LYS A 39 52.01 11.19 -85.54
CA LYS A 39 52.73 11.36 -86.82
C LYS A 39 53.39 10.14 -87.53
N LYS A 40 53.82 10.46 -88.77
CA LYS A 40 54.94 9.96 -89.62
C LYS A 40 56.28 9.68 -88.85
N ASP A 41 57.34 9.03 -89.40
CA ASP A 41 57.92 9.21 -90.76
C ASP A 41 58.96 8.15 -91.22
N THR A 42 59.37 8.21 -92.52
CA THR A 42 60.69 7.85 -93.18
C THR A 42 61.52 6.59 -92.76
N LEU A 43 62.23 5.80 -93.60
CA LEU A 43 62.61 5.79 -95.03
C LEU A 43 63.19 4.36 -95.43
N PRO A 44 63.84 4.06 -96.60
CA PRO A 44 63.63 2.83 -97.41
C PRO A 44 64.86 1.83 -97.42
N GLN A 45 65.07 0.83 -98.32
CA GLN A 45 64.50 0.45 -99.65
C GLN A 45 64.85 -1.00 -100.10
N ARG A 46 64.03 -1.56 -101.04
CA ARG A 46 64.35 -2.58 -102.10
C ARG A 46 64.63 -4.06 -101.74
N THR A 47 64.36 -4.91 -102.73
CA THR A 47 64.07 -6.35 -102.59
C THR A 47 64.62 -7.15 -103.78
N VAL A 48 64.92 -8.44 -103.60
CA VAL A 48 65.30 -9.39 -104.65
C VAL A 48 64.37 -10.61 -104.60
N THR A 49 64.04 -11.21 -105.75
CA THR A 49 63.03 -12.27 -105.89
C THR A 49 63.65 -13.57 -106.39
N VAL A 50 63.36 -14.70 -105.72
CA VAL A 50 63.79 -16.04 -106.11
C VAL A 50 62.58 -16.98 -106.07
N THR A 51 62.39 -17.77 -107.13
CA THR A 51 61.29 -18.71 -107.32
C THR A 51 61.63 -20.08 -106.71
N SER A 52 60.77 -20.61 -105.84
CA SER A 52 60.87 -21.99 -105.32
C SER A 52 59.51 -22.67 -105.44
N ALA A 53 59.49 -23.92 -105.93
CA ALA A 53 58.28 -24.58 -106.41
C ALA A 53 57.52 -25.41 -105.35
N PHE A 54 58.14 -25.77 -104.22
CA PHE A 54 57.43 -26.37 -103.08
C PHE A 54 58.27 -26.38 -101.79
N GLN A 55 57.74 -25.79 -100.70
CA GLN A 55 58.09 -26.16 -99.33
C GLN A 55 56.94 -25.73 -98.38
N PRO A 56 56.64 -26.51 -97.34
CA PRO A 56 55.36 -26.41 -96.63
C PRO A 56 55.31 -25.18 -95.72
N ASN A 57 54.23 -24.40 -95.86
CA ASN A 57 54.00 -23.23 -95.02
C ASN A 57 52.76 -23.47 -94.13
N LEU A 58 52.96 -23.48 -92.81
CA LEU A 58 51.86 -23.56 -91.85
C LEU A 58 50.96 -22.34 -92.03
N LYS A 59 49.66 -22.57 -92.23
CA LYS A 59 48.67 -21.49 -92.35
C LYS A 59 48.58 -20.76 -91.01
N THR A 60 49.36 -19.70 -90.88
CA THR A 60 49.55 -18.96 -89.63
C THR A 60 48.23 -18.33 -89.24
N THR A 61 47.73 -18.67 -88.05
CA THR A 61 46.55 -18.02 -87.49
C THR A 61 46.81 -16.52 -87.37
N ALA A 62 45.84 -15.71 -87.82
CA ALA A 62 45.88 -14.27 -87.60
C ALA A 62 45.83 -14.01 -86.09
N LYS A 63 47.00 -13.81 -85.48
CA LYS A 63 47.07 -13.28 -84.11
C LYS A 63 46.40 -11.91 -84.12
N VAL A 64 45.41 -11.74 -83.26
CA VAL A 64 44.90 -10.43 -82.89
C VAL A 64 46.07 -9.69 -82.22
N ASN A 65 46.74 -8.83 -82.99
CA ASN A 65 47.74 -7.92 -82.45
C ASN A 65 47.01 -6.86 -81.64
N PHE A 66 46.80 -7.15 -80.35
CA PHE A 66 46.56 -6.11 -79.37
C PHE A 66 47.80 -5.21 -79.35
N SER A 67 47.69 -4.04 -79.97
CA SER A 67 48.68 -2.99 -79.81
C SER A 67 48.73 -2.63 -78.33
N ALA A 68 49.78 -3.06 -77.63
CA ALA A 68 50.04 -2.73 -76.24
C ALA A 68 50.49 -1.27 -76.10
N ALA A 69 49.63 -0.35 -76.55
CA ALA A 69 49.68 1.03 -76.12
C ALA A 69 49.16 1.06 -74.69
N THR A 70 50.07 1.19 -73.72
CA THR A 70 49.71 1.55 -72.35
C THR A 70 48.92 2.86 -72.42
N PRO A 71 47.67 2.91 -71.91
CA PRO A 71 46.95 4.17 -71.86
C PRO A 71 47.77 5.16 -71.03
N SER A 72 47.95 6.38 -71.54
CA SER A 72 48.66 7.43 -70.81
C SER A 72 48.05 7.56 -69.41
N PRO A 73 48.87 7.60 -68.34
CA PRO A 73 48.35 7.56 -66.98
C PRO A 73 47.40 8.73 -66.75
N ASP A 74 46.15 8.41 -66.44
CA ASP A 74 45.13 9.41 -66.17
C ASP A 74 45.49 10.14 -64.86
N THR A 75 46.02 11.34 -65.03
CA THR A 75 46.42 12.25 -63.96
C THR A 75 45.29 13.22 -63.60
N ALA A 76 44.11 13.10 -64.23
CA ALA A 76 42.93 13.88 -63.88
C ALA A 76 42.39 13.42 -62.51
N SER A 77 42.83 14.10 -61.45
CA SER A 77 42.23 13.96 -60.13
C SER A 77 40.74 14.33 -60.21
N PRO A 78 39.79 13.42 -59.89
CA PRO A 78 38.38 13.74 -59.97
C PRO A 78 38.04 14.85 -58.97
N LYS A 79 37.52 15.98 -59.46
CA LYS A 79 36.98 17.04 -58.59
C LYS A 79 35.67 16.58 -57.95
N LEU A 80 35.82 15.89 -56.83
CA LEU A 80 34.72 15.44 -55.99
C LEU A 80 34.13 16.65 -55.23
N VAL A 81 33.14 17.30 -55.85
CA VAL A 81 32.40 18.42 -55.23
C VAL A 81 31.40 17.85 -54.22
N TYR A 82 31.86 17.68 -52.98
CA TYR A 82 31.00 17.29 -51.86
C TYR A 82 30.26 18.50 -51.32
N ASN A 83 28.96 18.62 -51.64
CA ASN A 83 28.07 19.51 -50.90
C ASN A 83 27.62 18.79 -49.61
N VAL A 84 28.48 18.79 -48.59
CA VAL A 84 28.12 18.33 -47.25
C VAL A 84 27.40 19.49 -46.55
N PRO A 85 26.06 19.43 -46.36
CA PRO A 85 25.39 20.45 -45.57
C PRO A 85 25.95 20.39 -44.15
N ALA A 86 26.54 21.50 -43.69
CA ALA A 86 26.98 21.63 -42.32
C ALA A 86 25.77 21.56 -41.39
N GLN A 87 25.47 20.36 -40.89
CA GLN A 87 24.63 20.22 -39.72
C GLN A 87 25.41 20.81 -38.55
N ASN A 88 25.19 22.10 -38.31
CA ASN A 88 25.50 22.74 -37.04
C ASN A 88 24.64 22.08 -35.98
N ILE A 89 25.07 20.90 -35.51
CA ILE A 89 24.56 20.29 -34.30
C ILE A 89 25.05 21.20 -33.17
N THR A 90 24.24 22.21 -32.87
CA THR A 90 24.33 22.92 -31.60
C THR A 90 24.01 21.91 -30.52
N PHE A 91 25.06 21.20 -30.07
CA PHE A 91 25.06 20.56 -28.78
C PHE A 91 24.80 21.68 -27.78
N SER A 92 23.54 21.83 -27.39
CA SER A 92 23.23 22.39 -26.09
C SER A 92 23.96 21.49 -25.12
N TYR A 93 25.12 21.95 -24.65
CA TYR A 93 25.85 21.31 -23.57
C TYR A 93 24.99 21.54 -22.32
N LEU A 94 23.93 20.74 -22.22
CA LEU A 94 23.25 20.44 -20.98
C LEU A 94 24.33 19.80 -20.12
N SER A 95 25.07 20.66 -19.41
CA SER A 95 26.05 20.26 -18.41
C SER A 95 25.43 19.12 -17.66
N PRO A 96 26.00 17.89 -17.72
CA PRO A 96 25.32 16.70 -17.26
C PRO A 96 24.87 16.99 -15.85
N ALA A 97 23.55 17.11 -15.66
CA ALA A 97 22.99 17.69 -14.45
C ALA A 97 23.64 16.96 -13.30
N LEU A 98 24.40 17.68 -12.48
CA LEU A 98 25.21 17.12 -11.41
C LEU A 98 24.31 16.13 -10.70
N LYS A 99 24.51 14.83 -10.98
CA LYS A 99 23.83 13.81 -10.20
C LYS A 99 24.39 14.08 -8.83
N PRO A 100 23.56 14.50 -7.85
CA PRO A 100 24.04 14.43 -6.50
C PRO A 100 24.46 12.98 -6.37
N LEU A 101 25.74 12.74 -6.10
CA LEU A 101 26.05 11.55 -5.34
C LEU A 101 25.10 11.66 -4.17
N ALA A 102 24.21 10.69 -4.01
CA ALA A 102 23.27 10.74 -2.91
C ALA A 102 24.13 10.65 -1.66
N GLU A 103 24.50 11.82 -1.13
CA GLU A 103 24.75 12.01 0.27
C GLU A 103 23.60 11.24 0.92
N ASN A 104 23.96 10.24 1.72
CA ASN A 104 22.96 9.54 2.51
C ASN A 104 22.25 10.68 3.23
N ILE A 105 20.99 10.94 2.86
CA ILE A 105 20.21 11.99 3.51
C ILE A 105 20.39 11.65 4.98
N ASP A 106 20.96 12.58 5.74
CA ASP A 106 20.98 12.42 7.18
C ASP A 106 19.53 12.58 7.62
N THR A 107 18.79 11.48 7.51
CA THR A 107 17.47 11.29 8.07
C THR A 107 17.59 11.09 9.58
N GLY A 108 18.62 11.69 10.19
CA GLY A 108 18.61 12.29 11.51
C GLY A 108 17.46 13.27 11.68
N ILE A 109 16.24 12.73 11.65
CA ILE A 109 15.41 12.85 12.85
C ILE A 109 16.29 12.31 13.99
N HIS A 110 17.12 13.18 14.56
CA HIS A 110 17.98 12.81 15.68
C HIS A 110 17.05 12.23 16.73
N TRP A 111 17.24 10.96 17.06
CA TRP A 111 16.44 10.32 18.08
C TRP A 111 16.65 11.10 19.37
N GLN A 112 15.58 11.74 19.84
CA GLN A 112 15.59 12.51 21.07
C GLN A 112 14.79 11.71 22.09
N ASN A 113 15.36 11.56 23.29
CA ASN A 113 14.64 11.06 24.45
C ASN A 113 13.52 12.06 24.77
N ARG A 114 12.33 11.81 24.25
CA ARG A 114 11.13 12.61 24.47
C ARG A 114 10.16 11.80 25.31
N SER A 115 9.95 12.27 26.53
CA SER A 115 8.91 11.77 27.43
C SER A 115 7.84 12.83 27.59
N PHE A 116 6.60 12.43 27.86
CA PHE A 116 5.50 13.36 28.05
C PHE A 116 4.40 12.78 28.94
N ILE A 117 3.68 13.69 29.60
CA ILE A 117 2.42 13.41 30.29
C ILE A 117 1.37 14.35 29.67
N LYS A 118 0.36 13.77 29.03
CA LYS A 118 -0.83 14.45 28.50
C LYS A 118 -2.00 14.12 29.42
N ALA A 119 -2.47 15.11 30.17
CA ALA A 119 -3.62 14.99 31.06
C ALA A 119 -4.74 15.92 30.59
N GLY A 120 -5.99 15.56 30.83
CA GLY A 120 -7.15 16.39 30.54
C GLY A 120 -8.46 15.83 31.10
N TYR A 121 -9.51 16.62 30.94
CA TYR A 121 -10.85 16.30 31.39
C TYR A 121 -11.89 16.77 30.37
N GLY A 122 -13.07 16.15 30.34
CA GLY A 122 -14.13 16.47 29.38
C GLY A 122 -15.55 16.36 29.93
N ASN A 123 -16.51 16.86 29.15
CA ASN A 123 -17.89 17.13 29.57
C ASN A 123 -18.70 15.89 30.02
N TYR A 124 -18.39 14.70 29.51
CA TYR A 124 -19.04 13.44 29.92
C TYR A 124 -18.35 12.75 31.10
N THR A 125 -17.91 13.52 32.09
CA THR A 125 -17.09 13.03 33.22
C THR A 125 -15.88 12.26 32.68
N THR A 126 -15.17 12.87 31.72
CA THR A 126 -14.21 12.18 30.85
C THR A 126 -12.77 12.45 31.29
N PRO A 127 -12.17 11.68 32.23
CA PRO A 127 -10.75 11.78 32.49
C PRO A 127 -9.97 11.27 31.27
N TYR A 128 -8.85 11.93 30.99
CA TYR A 128 -7.90 11.53 29.98
C TYR A 128 -6.49 11.60 30.56
N LEU A 129 -5.75 10.49 30.50
CA LEU A 129 -4.34 10.43 30.84
C LEU A 129 -3.61 9.63 29.76
N GLN A 130 -2.55 10.20 29.22
CA GLN A 130 -1.61 9.51 28.35
C GLN A 130 -0.19 9.84 28.82
N ILE A 131 0.63 8.81 28.97
CA ILE A 131 2.04 8.94 29.34
C ILE A 131 2.85 8.26 28.24
N GLY A 132 3.96 8.87 27.83
CA GLY A 132 4.92 8.26 26.92
C GLY A 132 6.34 8.53 27.38
N ALA A 133 7.23 7.55 27.22
CA ALA A 133 8.66 7.70 27.44
C ALA A 133 9.42 6.97 26.33
N SER A 134 10.50 7.59 25.83
CA SER A 134 11.40 7.01 24.85
C SER A 134 12.83 7.01 25.40
N MET A 135 13.42 5.84 25.57
CA MET A 135 14.74 5.62 26.17
C MET A 135 15.67 4.89 25.20
N GLY A 136 16.98 5.01 25.37
CA GLY A 136 17.97 4.37 24.48
C GLY A 136 19.08 5.33 24.06
N ASP A 137 19.80 4.95 23.01
CA ASP A 137 20.83 5.76 22.34
C ASP A 137 20.48 6.07 20.86
N GLY A 138 19.35 5.55 20.36
CA GLY A 138 18.92 5.71 18.97
C GLY A 138 19.68 4.86 17.94
N ILE A 139 20.75 4.17 18.35
CA ILE A 139 21.70 3.49 17.45
C ILE A 139 21.79 2.00 17.77
N ARG A 140 21.99 1.64 19.05
CA ARG A 140 22.00 0.26 19.55
C ARG A 140 20.68 -0.13 20.20
N SER A 141 20.00 0.80 20.87
CA SER A 141 18.70 0.55 21.50
C SER A 141 17.74 1.72 21.41
N VAL A 142 16.46 1.38 21.27
CA VAL A 142 15.31 2.29 21.43
C VAL A 142 14.22 1.53 22.18
N VAL A 143 13.79 2.04 23.33
CA VAL A 143 12.71 1.49 24.15
C VAL A 143 11.65 2.57 24.30
N ASN A 144 10.47 2.34 23.74
CA ASN A 144 9.31 3.18 23.90
C ASN A 144 8.34 2.51 24.87
N ILE A 145 7.84 3.24 25.86
CA ILE A 145 6.76 2.81 26.75
C ILE A 145 5.67 3.86 26.68
N LYS A 146 4.42 3.43 26.50
CA LYS A 146 3.26 4.30 26.38
C LYS A 146 2.09 3.71 27.15
N GLY A 147 1.43 4.56 27.91
CA GLY A 147 0.18 4.26 28.62
C GLY A 147 -0.90 5.26 28.21
N ARG A 148 -2.14 4.79 28.10
CA ARG A 148 -3.32 5.63 27.88
C ARG A 148 -4.49 5.10 28.69
N TYR A 149 -5.12 5.97 29.45
CA TYR A 149 -6.37 5.74 30.16
C TYR A 149 -7.38 6.81 29.77
N THR A 150 -8.61 6.40 29.46
CA THR A 150 -9.75 7.31 29.37
C THR A 150 -11.06 6.58 29.63
N SER A 151 -11.99 7.25 30.30
CA SER A 151 -13.35 6.77 30.53
C SER A 151 -14.35 7.88 30.21
N SER A 152 -15.64 7.55 30.07
CA SER A 152 -16.71 8.54 29.88
C SER A 152 -18.04 7.94 30.32
N LYS A 153 -18.93 8.80 30.81
CA LYS A 153 -20.28 8.43 31.24
C LYS A 153 -21.29 9.48 30.78
N SER A 154 -22.29 9.03 30.03
CA SER A 154 -23.41 9.86 29.56
C SER A 154 -24.55 9.94 30.58
N SER A 155 -25.55 10.78 30.29
CA SER A 155 -26.85 10.77 30.95
C SER A 155 -27.74 9.59 30.52
N VAL A 156 -27.48 9.00 29.35
CA VAL A 156 -28.19 7.80 28.87
C VAL A 156 -27.83 6.60 29.75
N PRO A 157 -28.81 5.84 30.29
CA PRO A 157 -28.54 4.68 31.13
C PRO A 157 -27.56 3.69 30.47
N PHE A 158 -26.56 3.27 31.24
CA PHE A 158 -25.50 2.35 30.83
C PHE A 158 -24.61 2.79 29.64
N GLN A 159 -24.81 3.97 29.04
CA GLN A 159 -23.91 4.51 28.02
C GLN A 159 -22.62 5.06 28.68
N GLN A 160 -21.71 4.15 29.02
CA GLN A 160 -20.43 4.45 29.67
C GLN A 160 -19.35 3.45 29.23
N PHE A 161 -18.09 3.91 29.20
CA PHE A 161 -16.93 3.06 28.90
C PHE A 161 -15.68 3.49 29.71
N SER A 162 -14.70 2.58 29.79
CA SER A 162 -13.37 2.80 30.33
C SER A 162 -12.37 1.99 29.50
N LYS A 163 -11.36 2.67 28.94
CA LYS A 163 -10.32 2.09 28.09
C LYS A 163 -8.96 2.37 28.70
N MET A 164 -8.22 1.31 28.97
CA MET A 164 -6.82 1.34 29.40
C MET A 164 -5.99 0.56 28.38
N ASN A 165 -4.88 1.14 27.95
CA ASN A 165 -3.94 0.56 27.01
C ASN A 165 -2.53 0.88 27.52
N ILE A 166 -1.67 -0.13 27.63
CA ILE A 166 -0.24 0.01 27.89
C ILE A 166 0.49 -0.77 26.79
N ASP A 167 1.37 -0.09 26.06
CA ASP A 167 2.24 -0.68 25.05
C ASP A 167 3.71 -0.38 25.35
N GLY A 168 4.58 -1.35 25.08
CA GLY A 168 6.03 -1.22 25.22
C GLY A 168 6.75 -1.87 24.05
N THR A 169 7.56 -1.11 23.33
CA THR A 169 8.35 -1.57 22.17
C THR A 169 9.83 -1.33 22.41
N GLY A 170 10.62 -2.41 22.48
CA GLY A 170 12.08 -2.38 22.52
C GLY A 170 12.68 -2.84 21.20
N ILE A 171 13.52 -2.01 20.58
CA ILE A 171 14.32 -2.33 19.40
C ILE A 171 15.79 -2.38 19.83
N PHE A 172 16.48 -3.48 19.55
CA PHE A 172 17.87 -3.73 19.95
C PHE A 172 18.70 -4.23 18.77
N ASN A 173 19.73 -3.49 18.39
CA ASN A 173 20.67 -3.86 17.35
C ASN A 173 21.80 -4.71 17.93
N SER A 174 22.27 -5.70 17.16
CA SER A 174 23.47 -6.48 17.51
C SER A 174 24.70 -5.57 17.61
N SER A 175 25.73 -5.98 18.37
CA SER A 175 26.97 -5.20 18.55
C SER A 175 27.63 -4.78 17.22
N ASN A 176 27.50 -5.60 16.18
CA ASN A 176 27.99 -5.34 14.82
C ASN A 176 26.96 -4.67 13.87
N ASN A 177 25.78 -4.28 14.37
CA ASN A 177 24.66 -3.67 13.65
C ASN A 177 24.17 -4.46 12.41
N LYS A 178 24.38 -5.78 12.37
CA LYS A 178 23.95 -6.66 11.26
C LYS A 178 22.55 -7.23 11.45
N SER A 179 22.09 -7.36 12.69
CA SER A 179 20.76 -7.87 13.05
C SER A 179 20.07 -6.95 14.03
N GLU A 180 18.74 -6.97 14.03
CA GLU A 180 17.89 -6.20 14.91
C GLU A 180 16.82 -7.10 15.52
N TRP A 181 16.68 -7.03 16.85
CA TRP A 181 15.61 -7.65 17.60
C TRP A 181 14.56 -6.59 17.92
N THR A 182 13.29 -6.91 17.71
CA THR A 182 12.16 -6.09 18.17
C THR A 182 11.34 -6.92 19.14
N ALA A 183 11.16 -6.43 20.36
CA ALA A 183 10.24 -6.98 21.35
C ALA A 183 9.09 -5.99 21.56
N ASN A 184 7.85 -6.47 21.56
CA ASN A 184 6.68 -5.69 21.95
C ASN A 184 5.95 -6.40 23.07
N VAL A 185 5.40 -5.64 24.02
CA VAL A 185 4.43 -6.08 25.02
C VAL A 185 3.22 -5.16 24.98
N LEU A 186 2.03 -5.72 25.16
CA LEU A 186 0.78 -4.96 25.21
C LEU A 186 -0.12 -5.47 26.35
N TYR A 187 -0.85 -4.53 26.94
CA TYR A 187 -1.97 -4.76 27.84
C TYR A 187 -3.11 -3.84 27.43
N ASP A 188 -4.26 -4.43 27.09
CA ASP A 188 -5.48 -3.69 26.80
C ASP A 188 -6.60 -4.13 27.75
N ASN A 189 -7.34 -3.16 28.26
CA ASN A 189 -8.55 -3.37 29.03
C ASN A 189 -9.64 -2.42 28.52
N ASN A 190 -10.69 -2.96 27.93
CA ASN A 190 -11.86 -2.21 27.47
C ASN A 190 -13.09 -2.67 28.25
N THR A 191 -13.54 -1.86 29.20
CA THR A 191 -14.82 -2.04 29.90
C THR A 191 -15.87 -1.13 29.28
N GLN A 192 -17.02 -1.68 28.94
CA GLN A 192 -18.19 -0.99 28.44
C GLN A 192 -19.45 -1.74 28.88
N TYR A 193 -20.62 -1.26 28.47
CA TYR A 193 -21.89 -1.87 28.82
C TYR A 193 -22.78 -2.02 27.59
N GLN A 194 -23.66 -3.02 27.64
CA GLN A 194 -24.81 -3.18 26.75
C GLN A 194 -25.91 -2.19 27.18
N TYR A 195 -26.54 -1.53 26.20
CA TYR A 195 -27.59 -0.51 26.42
C TYR A 195 -28.49 -0.42 25.18
N GLY A 196 -29.59 0.35 25.27
CA GLY A 196 -30.54 0.52 24.16
C GLY A 196 -31.35 -0.72 23.80
N PHE A 197 -31.38 -1.72 24.69
CA PHE A 197 -32.15 -2.95 24.50
C PHE A 197 -33.66 -2.67 24.49
N LEU A 198 -34.38 -3.37 23.62
CA LEU A 198 -35.83 -3.30 23.49
C LEU A 198 -36.45 -4.69 23.72
N PRO A 199 -37.64 -4.81 24.32
CA PRO A 199 -38.43 -3.74 24.95
C PRO A 199 -37.88 -3.35 26.34
N ASP A 200 -38.12 -2.09 26.73
CA ASP A 200 -37.67 -1.47 27.99
C ASP A 200 -38.23 -2.16 29.26
N THR A 201 -39.18 -3.09 29.12
CA THR A 201 -39.71 -3.92 30.20
C THR A 201 -38.72 -4.96 30.72
N LEU A 202 -37.62 -5.22 30.00
CA LEU A 202 -36.57 -6.14 30.44
C LEU A 202 -35.63 -5.46 31.44
N VAL A 203 -35.70 -5.85 32.71
CA VAL A 203 -34.81 -5.36 33.76
C VAL A 203 -33.55 -6.22 33.82
N PHE A 204 -32.39 -5.61 33.56
CA PHE A 204 -31.07 -6.24 33.71
C PHE A 204 -30.27 -5.53 34.82
N THR A 205 -29.45 -6.29 35.55
CA THR A 205 -28.51 -5.68 36.50
C THR A 205 -27.35 -5.01 35.76
N LYS A 206 -26.64 -4.12 36.45
CA LYS A 206 -25.44 -3.47 35.90
C LYS A 206 -24.34 -4.48 35.54
N ASP A 207 -24.26 -5.60 36.25
CA ASP A 207 -23.24 -6.62 36.00
C ASP A 207 -23.59 -7.53 34.81
N ASP A 208 -24.89 -7.83 34.59
CA ASP A 208 -25.35 -8.56 33.38
C ASP A 208 -25.02 -7.82 32.08
N LEU A 209 -25.08 -6.48 32.13
CA LEU A 209 -24.82 -5.61 30.98
C LEU A 209 -23.32 -5.32 30.78
N ARG A 210 -22.47 -5.63 31.76
CA ARG A 210 -21.04 -5.29 31.71
C ARG A 210 -20.31 -6.18 30.71
N GLN A 211 -19.59 -5.55 29.78
CA GLN A 211 -18.69 -6.19 28.83
C GLN A 211 -17.28 -5.62 29.04
N ARG A 212 -16.40 -6.41 29.65
CA ARG A 212 -15.00 -6.09 29.91
C ARG A 212 -14.11 -7.10 29.23
N PHE A 213 -13.41 -6.64 28.20
CA PHE A 213 -12.41 -7.40 27.48
C PHE A 213 -11.02 -7.04 28.00
N THR A 214 -10.20 -8.05 28.26
CA THR A 214 -8.81 -7.90 28.67
C THR A 214 -7.92 -8.63 27.67
N THR A 215 -6.82 -8.01 27.25
CA THR A 215 -5.81 -8.64 26.38
C THR A 215 -4.44 -8.43 26.97
N PHE A 216 -3.67 -9.51 27.07
CA PHE A 216 -2.23 -9.47 27.26
C PHE A 216 -1.58 -10.00 25.99
N GLY A 217 -0.58 -9.30 25.45
CA GLY A 217 0.12 -9.76 24.27
C GLY A 217 1.62 -9.49 24.35
N GLY A 218 2.38 -10.31 23.64
CA GLY A 218 3.82 -10.18 23.52
C GLY A 218 4.27 -10.67 22.16
N SER A 219 5.22 -9.97 21.54
CA SER A 219 5.83 -10.40 20.28
C SER A 219 7.33 -10.22 20.32
N ILE A 220 8.08 -11.16 19.74
CA ILE A 220 9.52 -11.05 19.50
C ILE A 220 9.76 -11.30 18.02
N ALA A 221 10.44 -10.37 17.36
CA ALA A 221 10.87 -10.46 15.97
C ALA A 221 12.38 -10.25 15.85
N LEU A 222 12.98 -10.89 14.85
CA LEU A 222 14.39 -10.77 14.50
C LEU A 222 14.51 -10.49 13.01
N ARG A 223 15.18 -9.42 12.61
CA ARG A 223 15.52 -9.15 11.20
C ARG A 223 17.01 -8.97 10.96
N ASN A 224 17.48 -9.34 9.77
CA ASN A 224 18.78 -8.89 9.29
C ASN A 224 18.69 -7.49 8.69
N LYS A 225 19.62 -6.59 9.06
CA LYS A 225 19.72 -5.23 8.53
C LYS A 225 20.58 -5.15 7.27
N GLN A 226 21.56 -6.06 7.17
CA GLN A 226 22.45 -6.21 6.03
C GLN A 226 22.27 -7.60 5.43
N GLN A 227 22.44 -7.72 4.11
CA GLN A 227 22.34 -9.00 3.42
C GLN A 227 23.41 -9.96 3.96
N ASN A 228 23.01 -11.17 4.36
CA ASN A 228 23.94 -12.17 4.87
C ASN A 228 24.77 -12.80 3.72
N PRO A 229 25.86 -13.53 4.01
CA PRO A 229 26.68 -14.17 2.98
C PRO A 229 25.91 -15.15 2.07
N ALA A 230 24.78 -15.71 2.52
CA ALA A 230 23.92 -16.59 1.74
C ALA A 230 22.97 -15.84 0.76
N GLY A 231 22.95 -14.51 0.81
CA GLY A 231 22.10 -13.65 -0.01
C GLY A 231 20.64 -13.54 0.48
N ILE A 232 20.35 -14.02 1.70
CA ILE A 232 18.99 -14.18 2.24
C ILE A 232 18.66 -13.05 3.22
N ASN A 233 17.50 -12.44 3.04
CA ASN A 233 16.86 -11.58 4.03
C ASN A 233 15.75 -12.35 4.75
N TYR A 234 15.62 -12.16 6.05
CA TYR A 234 14.66 -12.85 6.92
C TYR A 234 14.10 -11.90 7.98
N ASN A 235 12.83 -12.10 8.37
CA ASN A 235 12.20 -11.37 9.47
C ASN A 235 11.21 -12.26 10.26
N PRO A 236 11.65 -13.40 10.85
CA PRO A 236 10.79 -14.21 11.69
C PRO A 236 10.29 -13.45 12.92
N ALA A 237 9.03 -13.70 13.27
CA ALA A 237 8.36 -13.15 14.43
C ALA A 237 7.50 -14.24 15.10
N ILE A 238 7.47 -14.22 16.43
CA ILE A 238 6.55 -15.00 17.26
C ILE A 238 5.72 -14.00 18.03
N THR A 239 4.39 -14.13 17.99
CA THR A 239 3.43 -13.33 18.74
C THR A 239 2.52 -14.25 19.55
N LEU A 240 2.30 -13.90 20.81
CA LEU A 240 1.38 -14.53 21.73
C LEU A 240 0.35 -13.49 22.16
N ASN A 241 -0.93 -13.80 22.06
CA ASN A 241 -2.01 -13.01 22.62
C ASN A 241 -2.87 -13.91 23.52
N ASN A 242 -3.23 -13.40 24.69
CA ASN A 242 -4.22 -14.00 25.58
C ASN A 242 -5.34 -12.98 25.81
N PHE A 243 -6.55 -13.33 25.39
CA PHE A 243 -7.74 -12.51 25.47
C PHE A 243 -8.75 -13.17 26.42
N SER A 244 -9.48 -12.37 27.21
CA SER A 244 -10.54 -12.86 28.10
C SER A 244 -11.65 -11.82 28.25
N ASP A 245 -12.86 -12.29 28.54
CA ASP A 245 -13.97 -11.44 28.95
C ASP A 245 -14.38 -11.65 30.42
N ASN A 246 -15.33 -10.86 30.91
CA ASN A 246 -15.86 -11.00 32.27
C ASN A 246 -17.00 -12.02 32.40
N HIS A 247 -17.18 -12.90 31.39
CA HIS A 247 -18.23 -13.91 31.31
C HIS A 247 -17.63 -15.32 31.14
N GLY A 248 -16.44 -15.54 31.71
CA GLY A 248 -15.79 -16.84 31.80
C GLY A 248 -14.99 -17.29 30.57
N SER A 249 -15.00 -16.53 29.46
CA SER A 249 -14.29 -16.97 28.26
C SER A 249 -12.82 -16.57 28.24
N THR A 250 -12.01 -17.40 27.58
CA THR A 250 -10.59 -17.17 27.33
C THR A 250 -10.20 -17.59 25.91
N GLU A 251 -9.28 -16.87 25.29
CA GLU A 251 -8.73 -17.15 23.97
C GLU A 251 -7.21 -17.01 24.03
N SER A 252 -6.51 -18.07 23.63
CA SER A 252 -5.05 -18.06 23.50
C SER A 252 -4.70 -18.18 22.02
N ASN A 253 -3.90 -17.25 21.51
CA ASN A 253 -3.51 -17.14 20.12
C ASN A 253 -1.97 -17.08 19.99
N LEU A 254 -1.40 -18.00 19.22
CA LEU A 254 0.02 -18.08 18.89
C LEU A 254 0.17 -17.90 17.37
N ILE A 255 0.86 -16.82 16.99
CA ILE A 255 1.21 -16.52 15.60
C ILE A 255 2.72 -16.65 15.44
N ILE A 256 3.16 -17.59 14.63
CA ILE A 256 4.55 -17.74 14.18
C ILE A 256 4.58 -17.33 12.71
N SER A 257 5.40 -16.35 12.34
CA SER A 257 5.65 -15.97 10.95
C SER A 257 7.14 -16.03 10.66
N ALA A 258 7.52 -16.59 9.51
CA ALA A 258 8.91 -16.65 9.04
C ALA A 258 8.99 -16.28 7.56
N PRO A 259 8.90 -14.98 7.21
CA PRO A 259 9.17 -14.48 5.88
C PRO A 259 10.68 -14.49 5.59
N MET A 260 11.03 -15.09 4.45
CA MET A 260 12.38 -15.14 3.88
C MET A 260 12.34 -14.67 2.43
N SER A 261 13.41 -14.03 1.97
CA SER A 261 13.59 -13.68 0.55
C SER A 261 15.04 -13.81 0.13
N LYS A 262 15.28 -14.33 -1.07
CA LYS A 262 16.61 -14.41 -1.69
C LYS A 262 16.58 -13.72 -3.04
N THR A 263 17.46 -12.73 -3.22
CA THR A 263 17.57 -11.98 -4.49
C THR A 263 18.65 -12.61 -5.37
N PHE A 264 18.32 -12.81 -6.66
CA PHE A 264 19.21 -13.36 -7.67
C PHE A 264 19.54 -12.27 -8.70
N GLY A 265 20.81 -11.83 -8.72
CA GLY A 265 21.23 -10.68 -9.50
C GLY A 265 20.53 -9.39 -9.03
N LYS A 266 20.06 -8.58 -9.99
CA LYS A 266 19.36 -7.31 -9.73
C LYS A 266 17.85 -7.35 -10.04
N ILE A 267 17.36 -8.45 -10.60
CA ILE A 267 16.06 -8.51 -11.29
C ILE A 267 15.11 -9.54 -10.68
N PHE A 268 15.61 -10.68 -10.23
CA PHE A 268 14.77 -11.74 -9.67
C PHE A 268 14.92 -11.84 -8.16
N ALA A 269 13.85 -12.22 -7.47
CA ALA A 269 13.91 -12.71 -6.09
C ALA A 269 12.92 -13.85 -5.89
N PHE A 270 13.27 -14.81 -5.05
CA PHE A 270 12.34 -15.81 -4.52
C PHE A 270 11.95 -15.40 -3.09
N ASN A 271 10.66 -15.29 -2.86
CA ASN A 271 10.06 -15.01 -1.55
C ASN A 271 9.40 -16.29 -1.04
N LEU A 272 9.53 -16.55 0.26
CA LEU A 272 8.93 -17.68 0.95
C LEU A 272 8.48 -17.21 2.32
N GLY A 273 7.17 -17.12 2.55
CA GLY A 273 6.62 -16.89 3.89
C GLY A 273 5.99 -18.15 4.45
N LEU A 274 6.45 -18.58 5.63
CA LEU A 274 5.75 -19.53 6.47
C LEU A 274 4.93 -18.75 7.50
N THR A 275 3.71 -19.18 7.79
CA THR A 275 2.90 -18.62 8.89
C THR A 275 2.04 -19.70 9.52
N ALA A 276 2.01 -19.76 10.85
CA ALA A 276 1.12 -20.59 11.65
C ALA A 276 0.38 -19.69 12.64
N ASP A 277 -0.93 -19.69 12.60
CA ASP A 277 -1.82 -18.93 13.49
C ASP A 277 -2.75 -19.94 14.18
N ILE A 278 -2.38 -20.28 15.41
CA ILE A 278 -2.99 -21.32 16.25
C ILE A 278 -3.80 -20.62 17.32
N THR A 279 -5.11 -20.89 17.37
CA THR A 279 -6.02 -20.27 18.34
C THR A 279 -6.83 -21.33 19.07
N THR A 280 -6.85 -21.26 20.41
CA THR A 280 -7.76 -22.03 21.24
C THR A 280 -8.64 -21.06 22.03
N TYR A 281 -9.94 -21.10 21.75
CA TYR A 281 -10.98 -20.35 22.44
C TYR A 281 -11.76 -21.29 23.36
N LYS A 282 -12.11 -20.82 24.56
CA LYS A 282 -12.90 -21.53 25.56
C LYS A 282 -14.00 -20.63 26.09
N SER A 283 -15.22 -21.13 26.16
CA SER A 283 -16.39 -20.44 26.71
C SER A 283 -17.42 -21.47 27.16
N ASP A 284 -18.14 -21.18 28.24
CA ASP A 284 -19.25 -22.02 28.73
C ASP A 284 -20.35 -22.21 27.67
N SER A 285 -20.50 -21.26 26.75
CA SER A 285 -21.50 -21.30 25.66
C SER A 285 -21.05 -22.10 24.42
N ALA A 286 -19.76 -22.39 24.28
CA ALA A 286 -19.16 -22.97 23.07
C ALA A 286 -18.26 -24.19 23.33
N GLY A 287 -17.96 -24.51 24.59
CA GLY A 287 -16.94 -25.50 24.96
C GLY A 287 -15.53 -25.00 24.60
N THR A 288 -14.70 -25.88 24.06
CA THR A 288 -13.39 -25.52 23.50
C THR A 288 -13.44 -25.54 21.98
N VAL A 289 -13.17 -24.40 21.34
CA VAL A 289 -13.07 -24.27 19.88
C VAL A 289 -11.60 -24.04 19.52
N ASN A 290 -11.02 -24.97 18.77
CA ASN A 290 -9.73 -24.75 18.14
C ASN A 290 -9.95 -24.15 16.75
N ASN A 291 -9.16 -23.14 16.42
CA ASN A 291 -9.11 -22.52 15.11
C ASN A 291 -7.63 -22.39 14.73
N ASN A 292 -7.16 -23.23 13.80
CA ASN A 292 -5.77 -23.31 13.37
C ASN A 292 -5.63 -22.99 11.89
N LEU A 293 -4.67 -22.14 11.53
CA LEU A 293 -4.44 -21.69 10.16
C LEU A 293 -2.95 -21.76 9.85
N TYR A 294 -2.57 -22.58 8.88
CA TYR A 294 -1.17 -22.76 8.45
C TYR A 294 -1.03 -22.33 7.00
N SER A 295 -0.09 -21.46 6.68
CA SER A 295 0.11 -20.90 5.34
C SER A 295 1.56 -20.99 4.89
N LEU A 296 1.75 -21.46 3.66
CA LEU A 296 3.03 -21.53 2.97
C LEU A 296 2.91 -20.67 1.71
N THR A 297 3.76 -19.66 1.56
CA THR A 297 3.59 -18.58 0.56
C THR A 297 4.81 -18.39 -0.35
N PRO A 298 5.14 -19.38 -1.21
CA PRO A 298 6.17 -19.23 -2.24
C PRO A 298 5.73 -18.25 -3.34
N ALA A 299 6.61 -17.32 -3.69
CA ALA A 299 6.39 -16.40 -4.81
C ALA A 299 7.71 -16.01 -5.50
N LEU A 300 7.69 -15.98 -6.83
CA LEU A 300 8.74 -15.39 -7.65
C LEU A 300 8.43 -13.91 -7.87
N GLN A 301 9.42 -13.05 -7.62
CA GLN A 301 9.37 -11.63 -7.92
C GLN A 301 10.31 -11.32 -9.08
N PHE A 302 9.79 -10.65 -10.10
CA PHE A 302 10.53 -9.98 -11.15
C PHE A 302 10.46 -8.47 -10.94
N LYS A 303 11.59 -7.77 -10.89
CA LYS A 303 11.66 -6.33 -10.62
C LYS A 303 12.69 -5.64 -11.51
N THR A 304 12.21 -4.70 -12.30
CA THR A 304 13.00 -3.74 -13.08
C THR A 304 12.73 -2.32 -12.57
N PRO A 305 13.41 -1.27 -13.08
CA PRO A 305 13.10 0.11 -12.70
C PRO A 305 11.64 0.52 -12.97
N ASN A 306 11.02 -0.05 -14.00
CA ASN A 306 9.68 0.34 -14.48
C ASN A 306 8.58 -0.68 -14.17
N VAL A 307 8.90 -1.97 -14.07
CA VAL A 307 7.92 -3.07 -13.90
C VAL A 307 8.30 -3.93 -12.71
N LYS A 308 7.32 -4.22 -11.84
CA LYS A 308 7.42 -5.21 -10.76
C LYS A 308 6.28 -6.20 -10.92
N VAL A 309 6.60 -7.50 -10.98
CA VAL A 309 5.61 -8.59 -10.97
C VAL A 309 5.95 -9.52 -9.81
N ILE A 310 4.95 -9.95 -9.06
CA ILE A 310 5.03 -11.05 -8.12
C ILE A 310 4.06 -12.11 -8.61
N ALA A 311 4.54 -13.35 -8.77
CA ALA A 311 3.73 -14.50 -9.13
C ALA A 311 4.00 -15.63 -8.13
N GLY A 312 2.97 -16.01 -7.39
CA GLY A 312 3.04 -17.07 -6.40
C GLY A 312 1.69 -17.70 -6.12
N VAL A 313 1.73 -18.74 -5.30
CA VAL A 313 0.56 -19.42 -4.76
C VAL A 313 0.74 -19.55 -3.26
N SER A 314 -0.36 -19.52 -2.53
CA SER A 314 -0.38 -19.64 -1.07
C SER A 314 -1.31 -20.81 -0.71
N PRO A 315 -0.80 -22.05 -0.70
CA PRO A 315 -1.44 -23.15 0.00
C PRO A 315 -1.61 -22.79 1.48
N THR A 316 -2.85 -22.81 1.94
CA THR A 316 -3.23 -22.52 3.32
C THR A 316 -4.18 -23.59 3.82
N TRP A 317 -3.86 -24.21 4.96
CA TRP A 317 -4.71 -25.17 5.67
C TRP A 317 -5.49 -24.42 6.75
N ASP A 318 -6.81 -24.36 6.59
CA ASP A 318 -7.76 -23.82 7.56
C ASP A 318 -8.43 -24.99 8.27
N ASN A 319 -8.04 -25.26 9.52
CA ASN A 319 -8.50 -26.41 10.29
C ASN A 319 -8.44 -27.72 9.46
N GLU A 320 -7.24 -28.03 8.96
CA GLU A 320 -6.91 -29.16 8.08
C GLU A 320 -7.43 -29.02 6.62
N VAL A 321 -8.41 -28.16 6.34
CA VAL A 321 -8.93 -27.94 4.99
C VAL A 321 -7.95 -27.12 4.14
N LEU A 322 -7.29 -27.76 3.18
CA LEU A 322 -6.37 -27.09 2.26
C LEU A 322 -7.12 -26.24 1.21
N SER A 323 -6.74 -24.96 1.12
CA SER A 323 -7.14 -24.03 0.06
C SER A 323 -5.90 -23.48 -0.67
N PHE A 324 -5.91 -23.51 -1.99
CA PHE A 324 -4.92 -22.80 -2.81
C PHE A 324 -5.37 -21.37 -3.09
N LEU A 325 -4.58 -20.40 -2.64
CA LEU A 325 -4.85 -18.98 -2.82
C LEU A 325 -3.87 -18.38 -3.84
N PRO A 326 -4.32 -17.60 -4.83
CA PRO A 326 -3.42 -16.95 -5.78
C PRO A 326 -2.65 -15.81 -5.09
N ASN A 327 -1.41 -15.55 -5.50
CA ASN A 327 -0.65 -14.37 -5.09
C ASN A 327 0.04 -13.76 -6.31
N ILE A 328 -0.76 -13.15 -7.18
CA ILE A 328 -0.31 -12.55 -8.43
C ILE A 328 -0.54 -11.04 -8.34
N THR A 329 0.52 -10.24 -8.49
CA THR A 329 0.44 -8.77 -8.55
C THR A 329 1.38 -8.22 -9.60
N ALA A 330 0.98 -7.15 -10.26
CA ALA A 330 1.77 -6.43 -11.25
C ALA A 330 1.68 -4.92 -11.00
N GLU A 331 2.83 -4.24 -11.04
CA GLU A 331 2.96 -2.79 -10.96
C GLU A 331 3.76 -2.30 -12.18
N ALA A 332 3.26 -1.30 -12.90
CA ALA A 332 3.91 -0.71 -14.07
C ALA A 332 3.97 0.82 -13.96
N LYS A 333 5.18 1.37 -13.85
CA LYS A 333 5.48 2.80 -13.78
C LYS A 333 5.54 3.39 -15.20
N ILE A 334 4.73 4.41 -15.46
CA ILE A 334 4.63 5.03 -16.80
C ILE A 334 5.42 6.34 -16.90
N LYS A 335 5.40 7.18 -15.86
CA LYS A 335 6.02 8.53 -15.89
C LYS A 335 6.83 8.81 -14.61
N ASN A 336 8.05 8.27 -14.50
CA ASN A 336 8.99 8.54 -13.38
C ASN A 336 8.30 8.57 -12.01
N ASP A 337 7.65 7.46 -11.66
CA ASP A 337 6.91 7.21 -10.41
C ASP A 337 5.71 8.14 -10.10
N LYS A 338 5.41 9.11 -10.98
CA LYS A 338 4.20 9.94 -10.89
C LYS A 338 2.92 9.14 -11.10
N PHE A 339 2.95 8.12 -11.95
CA PHE A 339 1.80 7.26 -12.26
C PHE A 339 2.25 5.80 -12.40
N ILE A 340 1.67 4.94 -11.57
CA ILE A 340 1.95 3.51 -11.45
C ILE A 340 0.61 2.78 -11.61
N LEU A 341 0.43 2.05 -12.71
CA LEU A 341 -0.68 1.10 -12.83
C LEU A 341 -0.45 -0.07 -11.88
N VAL A 342 -1.52 -0.54 -11.24
CA VAL A 342 -1.50 -1.73 -10.39
C VAL A 342 -2.61 -2.69 -10.79
N ALA A 343 -2.31 -3.98 -10.80
CA ALA A 343 -3.30 -5.03 -10.99
C ALA A 343 -2.91 -6.25 -10.14
N GLY A 344 -3.88 -7.07 -9.76
CA GLY A 344 -3.58 -8.31 -9.05
C GLY A 344 -4.76 -9.25 -8.88
N TRP A 345 -4.43 -10.50 -8.59
CA TRP A 345 -5.32 -11.55 -8.16
C TRP A 345 -4.70 -12.20 -6.92
N VAL A 346 -5.27 -11.89 -5.76
CA VAL A 346 -4.70 -12.24 -4.44
C VAL A 346 -5.77 -12.90 -3.59
N GLY A 347 -5.48 -14.08 -3.07
CA GLY A 347 -6.26 -14.74 -2.03
C GLY A 347 -5.61 -14.60 -0.65
N ARG A 348 -6.43 -14.48 0.39
CA ARG A 348 -6.00 -14.47 1.80
C ARG A 348 -7.09 -15.08 2.68
N PHE A 349 -6.72 -15.54 3.86
CA PHE A 349 -7.67 -15.71 4.97
C PHE A 349 -7.56 -14.51 5.90
N ASN A 350 -8.70 -13.98 6.34
CA ASN A 350 -8.78 -13.19 7.55
C ASN A 350 -9.12 -14.16 8.69
N LYS A 351 -8.26 -14.22 9.71
CA LYS A 351 -8.50 -15.03 10.91
C LYS A 351 -9.70 -14.47 11.66
N THR A 352 -10.69 -15.32 11.95
CA THR A 352 -11.86 -14.94 12.76
C THR A 352 -11.72 -15.57 14.13
N ASN A 353 -11.24 -14.79 15.11
CA ASN A 353 -11.18 -15.17 16.51
C ASN A 353 -12.06 -14.23 17.36
N TYR A 354 -12.29 -14.54 18.64
CA TYR A 354 -13.19 -13.76 19.48
C TYR A 354 -12.64 -12.35 19.73
N GLN A 355 -11.34 -12.19 19.92
CA GLN A 355 -10.68 -10.88 20.04
C GLN A 355 -10.99 -9.98 18.82
N TYR A 356 -10.87 -10.52 17.61
CA TYR A 356 -11.19 -9.82 16.36
C TYR A 356 -12.67 -9.42 16.29
N LEU A 357 -13.58 -10.35 16.58
CA LEU A 357 -15.03 -10.07 16.58
C LEU A 357 -15.41 -8.99 17.61
N ALA A 358 -14.86 -9.05 18.81
CA ALA A 358 -15.03 -8.03 19.85
C ALA A 358 -14.42 -6.67 19.47
N SER A 359 -13.35 -6.64 18.67
CA SER A 359 -12.78 -5.39 18.14
C SER A 359 -13.68 -4.70 17.10
N LEU A 360 -14.48 -5.47 16.34
CA LEU A 360 -15.42 -4.95 15.34
C LEU A 360 -16.74 -4.49 15.95
N ASN A 361 -17.31 -5.30 16.84
CA ASN A 361 -18.55 -5.00 17.54
C ASN A 361 -18.47 -5.47 19.00
N PRO A 362 -18.09 -4.59 19.94
CA PRO A 362 -17.86 -4.99 21.33
C PRO A 362 -19.16 -5.24 22.13
N TRP A 363 -20.33 -5.25 21.47
CA TRP A 363 -21.63 -5.59 22.05
C TRP A 363 -22.15 -6.98 21.61
N LEU A 364 -21.27 -7.84 21.09
CA LEU A 364 -21.64 -9.22 20.76
C LEU A 364 -21.88 -10.10 22.00
N GLN A 365 -22.60 -11.21 21.78
CA GLN A 365 -22.59 -12.40 22.64
C GLN A 365 -21.33 -13.21 22.35
N GLN A 366 -20.87 -14.01 23.32
CA GLN A 366 -19.79 -14.97 23.12
C GLN A 366 -20.07 -15.85 21.87
N PRO A 367 -19.17 -15.89 20.87
CA PRO A 367 -19.39 -16.63 19.65
C PRO A 367 -19.41 -18.13 19.92
N LYS A 368 -20.31 -18.85 19.25
CA LYS A 368 -20.40 -20.33 19.32
C LYS A 368 -19.47 -21.04 18.34
N PHE A 369 -19.01 -20.33 17.31
CA PHE A 369 -18.12 -20.83 16.25
C PHE A 369 -17.17 -19.72 15.80
N LEU A 370 -16.00 -20.11 15.29
CA LEU A 370 -14.95 -19.21 14.83
C LEU A 370 -14.48 -19.66 13.44
N LEU A 371 -15.19 -19.22 12.39
CA LEU A 371 -14.92 -19.60 11.00
C LEU A 371 -14.08 -18.52 10.31
N ASN A 372 -12.93 -18.90 9.76
CA ASN A 372 -12.04 -17.95 9.08
C ASN A 372 -12.62 -17.49 7.74
N THR A 373 -12.56 -16.18 7.49
CA THR A 373 -13.07 -15.63 6.24
C THR A 373 -12.04 -15.75 5.13
N ARG A 374 -12.33 -16.59 4.14
CA ARG A 374 -11.51 -16.69 2.92
C ARG A 374 -11.90 -15.59 1.94
N ILE A 375 -10.93 -14.80 1.49
CA ILE A 375 -11.14 -13.67 0.56
C ILE A 375 -10.31 -13.92 -0.69
N LYS A 376 -10.94 -13.89 -1.87
CA LYS A 376 -10.26 -13.78 -3.17
C LYS A 376 -10.55 -12.40 -3.75
N GLU A 377 -9.50 -11.63 -4.03
CA GLU A 377 -9.58 -10.25 -4.54
C GLU A 377 -8.91 -10.17 -5.91
N GLN A 378 -9.68 -9.79 -6.93
CA GLN A 378 -9.20 -9.43 -8.26
C GLN A 378 -9.31 -7.92 -8.39
N TYR A 379 -8.25 -7.22 -8.77
CA TYR A 379 -8.27 -5.76 -8.80
C TYR A 379 -7.44 -5.14 -9.91
N ALA A 380 -7.83 -3.94 -10.30
CA ALA A 380 -7.09 -3.05 -11.17
C ALA A 380 -7.18 -1.61 -10.63
N GLY A 381 -6.15 -0.81 -10.85
CA GLY A 381 -6.09 0.54 -10.31
C GLY A 381 -4.83 1.29 -10.72
N PHE A 382 -4.64 2.45 -10.11
CA PHE A 382 -3.44 3.26 -10.27
C PHE A 382 -3.11 4.01 -8.98
N LYS A 383 -1.82 4.27 -8.77
CA LYS A 383 -1.32 5.08 -7.66
C LYS A 383 -0.16 5.95 -8.12
N GLY A 384 0.19 6.97 -7.35
CA GLY A 384 1.37 7.77 -7.62
C GLY A 384 1.36 9.14 -6.96
N SER A 385 2.07 10.08 -7.57
CA SER A 385 2.25 11.44 -7.07
C SER A 385 2.15 12.49 -8.18
N ALA A 386 1.41 13.56 -7.91
CA ALA A 386 1.31 14.73 -8.77
C ALA A 386 2.18 15.86 -8.18
N GLY A 387 3.36 16.06 -8.76
CA GLY A 387 4.34 17.02 -8.25
C GLY A 387 5.06 16.49 -6.99
N LYS A 388 5.36 17.39 -6.04
CA LYS A 388 6.08 17.05 -4.79
C LYS A 388 5.16 16.84 -3.58
N HIS A 389 3.89 17.23 -3.67
CA HIS A 389 3.00 17.36 -2.51
C HIS A 389 1.74 16.50 -2.61
N VAL A 390 1.22 16.23 -3.81
CA VAL A 390 -0.01 15.43 -3.98
C VAL A 390 0.33 13.95 -4.18
N THR A 391 -0.30 13.07 -3.41
CA THR A 391 -0.35 11.62 -3.64
C THR A 391 -1.76 11.17 -3.98
N TYR A 392 -1.90 10.09 -4.75
CA TYR A 392 -3.22 9.52 -5.05
C TYR A 392 -3.15 8.00 -5.22
N ASN A 393 -4.28 7.34 -4.96
CA ASN A 393 -4.49 5.92 -5.14
C ASN A 393 -5.96 5.68 -5.53
N ALA A 394 -6.21 4.88 -6.55
CA ALA A 394 -7.55 4.48 -6.96
C ALA A 394 -7.54 3.00 -7.35
N LYS A 395 -8.51 2.23 -6.87
CA LYS A 395 -8.60 0.78 -7.08
C LYS A 395 -10.06 0.35 -7.24
N VAL A 396 -10.33 -0.46 -8.25
CA VAL A 396 -11.56 -1.24 -8.37
C VAL A 396 -11.20 -2.70 -8.09
N SER A 397 -11.91 -3.33 -7.16
CA SER A 397 -11.74 -4.73 -6.75
C SER A 397 -13.05 -5.50 -6.89
N TYR A 398 -13.00 -6.68 -7.50
CA TYR A 398 -14.00 -7.73 -7.33
C TYR A 398 -13.54 -8.68 -6.22
N LEU A 399 -14.36 -8.84 -5.19
CA LEU A 399 -14.07 -9.67 -4.02
C LEU A 399 -15.05 -10.83 -3.94
N GLN A 400 -14.53 -12.01 -3.63
CA GLN A 400 -15.31 -13.19 -3.28
C GLN A 400 -14.95 -13.58 -1.85
N PHE A 401 -15.96 -13.64 -0.98
CA PHE A 401 -15.86 -14.02 0.41
C PHE A 401 -16.43 -15.44 0.61
N SER A 402 -15.80 -16.22 1.48
CA SER A 402 -16.39 -17.41 2.08
C SER A 402 -16.31 -17.30 3.60
N ASN A 403 -17.36 -17.67 4.33
CA ASN A 403 -17.46 -17.56 5.79
C ASN A 403 -17.20 -16.11 6.29
N GLN A 404 -17.93 -15.14 5.73
CA GLN A 404 -17.86 -13.76 6.22
C GLN A 404 -18.76 -13.61 7.46
N PRO A 405 -18.23 -13.18 8.63
CA PRO A 405 -19.06 -12.87 9.77
C PRO A 405 -19.89 -11.61 9.49
N LEU A 406 -21.18 -11.72 9.78
CA LEU A 406 -22.21 -10.69 9.77
C LEU A 406 -22.79 -10.59 11.19
N PHE A 407 -23.37 -9.44 11.52
CA PHE A 407 -23.84 -9.16 12.88
C PHE A 407 -25.34 -8.83 12.88
N VAL A 408 -26.11 -9.58 13.65
CA VAL A 408 -27.57 -9.40 13.82
C VAL A 408 -27.91 -9.16 15.29
N ASN A 409 -28.91 -8.33 15.57
CA ASN A 409 -29.38 -8.14 16.94
C ASN A 409 -29.96 -9.46 17.48
N ASP A 410 -29.71 -9.76 18.76
CA ASP A 410 -30.34 -10.87 19.48
C ASP A 410 -31.86 -10.66 19.54
N THR A 411 -32.62 -11.62 19.02
CA THR A 411 -34.08 -11.57 19.01
C THR A 411 -34.68 -11.88 20.39
N ILE A 412 -33.96 -12.63 21.23
CA ILE A 412 -34.41 -13.07 22.56
C ILE A 412 -34.32 -11.89 23.54
N THR A 413 -33.11 -11.53 23.98
CA THR A 413 -32.92 -10.50 25.02
C THR A 413 -32.85 -9.08 24.46
N GLY A 414 -32.59 -8.92 23.15
CA GLY A 414 -32.50 -7.61 22.51
C GLY A 414 -31.32 -6.73 22.95
N LYS A 415 -30.38 -7.24 23.75
CA LYS A 415 -29.29 -6.45 24.37
C LYS A 415 -27.92 -6.61 23.73
N SER A 416 -27.79 -7.45 22.73
CA SER A 416 -26.48 -7.88 22.21
C SER A 416 -26.57 -8.31 20.76
N PHE A 417 -25.43 -8.47 20.10
CA PHE A 417 -25.35 -9.01 18.74
C PHE A 417 -24.98 -10.48 18.72
N GLN A 418 -25.58 -11.24 17.82
CA GLN A 418 -25.12 -12.58 17.43
C GLN A 418 -24.32 -12.48 16.14
N VAL A 419 -23.23 -13.23 16.09
CA VAL A 419 -22.45 -13.42 14.85
C VAL A 419 -23.08 -14.55 14.06
N VAL A 420 -23.49 -14.26 12.84
CA VAL A 420 -23.89 -15.27 11.84
C VAL A 420 -22.86 -15.23 10.71
N ASN A 421 -22.60 -16.36 10.06
CA ASN A 421 -21.72 -16.38 8.90
C ASN A 421 -22.54 -16.40 7.61
N GLU A 422 -21.95 -15.83 6.57
CA GLU A 422 -22.39 -15.97 5.19
C GLU A 422 -21.42 -16.92 4.46
N ALA A 423 -21.92 -18.07 4.00
CA ALA A 423 -21.09 -19.09 3.36
C ALA A 423 -20.44 -18.60 2.07
N GLN A 424 -21.16 -17.81 1.26
CA GLN A 424 -20.65 -17.20 0.04
C GLN A 424 -21.23 -15.79 -0.17
N MET A 425 -20.37 -14.83 -0.51
CA MET A 425 -20.79 -13.48 -0.87
C MET A 425 -19.79 -12.87 -1.86
N ASN A 426 -20.29 -12.15 -2.87
CA ASN A 426 -19.47 -11.35 -3.77
C ASN A 426 -19.60 -9.85 -3.41
N ALA A 427 -18.54 -9.07 -3.62
CA ALA A 427 -18.63 -7.61 -3.57
C ALA A 427 -17.84 -6.94 -4.68
N LEU A 428 -18.45 -5.92 -5.31
CA LEU A 428 -17.72 -4.93 -6.10
C LEU A 428 -17.31 -3.78 -5.17
N ARG A 429 -16.01 -3.50 -5.11
CA ARG A 429 -15.45 -2.40 -4.31
C ARG A 429 -14.79 -1.37 -5.22
N VAL A 430 -15.14 -0.11 -5.02
CA VAL A 430 -14.43 1.03 -5.60
C VAL A 430 -13.81 1.82 -4.45
N HIS A 431 -12.52 2.10 -4.53
CA HIS A 431 -11.78 2.84 -3.51
C HIS A 431 -10.93 3.93 -4.16
N GLY A 432 -10.91 5.11 -3.56
CA GLY A 432 -10.09 6.24 -3.97
C GLY A 432 -9.54 6.98 -2.75
N GLU A 433 -8.29 7.42 -2.83
CA GLU A 433 -7.60 8.19 -1.81
C GLU A 433 -6.75 9.29 -2.47
N ILE A 434 -6.75 10.47 -1.86
CA ILE A 434 -5.89 11.59 -2.20
C ILE A 434 -5.21 12.12 -0.93
N GLY A 435 -3.93 12.44 -1.05
CA GLY A 435 -3.15 13.10 -0.01
C GLY A 435 -2.49 14.37 -0.52
N TYR A 436 -2.34 15.36 0.36
CA TYR A 436 -1.56 16.57 0.13
C TYR A 436 -0.65 16.85 1.34
N THR A 437 0.66 16.83 1.13
CA THR A 437 1.65 17.07 2.18
C THR A 437 2.60 18.19 1.79
N LEU A 438 2.66 19.25 2.59
CA LEU A 438 3.56 20.38 2.44
C LEU A 438 4.52 20.43 3.64
N GLN A 439 5.67 19.78 3.48
CA GLN A 439 6.69 19.62 4.54
C GLN A 439 6.04 19.08 5.84
N GLU A 440 6.46 19.60 6.99
CA GLU A 440 5.85 19.30 8.29
C GLU A 440 4.65 20.22 8.63
N LYS A 441 4.36 21.20 7.76
CA LYS A 441 3.38 22.26 8.04
C LYS A 441 1.93 21.84 7.80
N LEU A 442 1.67 21.12 6.71
CA LEU A 442 0.30 20.73 6.33
C LEU A 442 0.28 19.31 5.79
N SER A 443 -0.63 18.50 6.31
CA SER A 443 -0.97 17.18 5.78
C SER A 443 -2.49 17.07 5.72
N LEU A 444 -3.01 16.78 4.52
CA LEU A 444 -4.42 16.50 4.26
C LEU A 444 -4.49 15.11 3.63
N LEU A 445 -5.42 14.28 4.10
CA LEU A 445 -5.75 12.98 3.53
C LEU A 445 -7.27 12.93 3.36
N ALA A 446 -7.75 12.40 2.24
CA ALA A 446 -9.16 12.13 2.01
C ALA A 446 -9.33 10.82 1.23
N GLY A 447 -10.23 9.96 1.68
CA GLY A 447 -10.52 8.66 1.10
C GLY A 447 -12.02 8.41 0.98
N VAL A 448 -12.38 7.54 0.04
CA VAL A 448 -13.72 7.04 -0.16
C VAL A 448 -13.67 5.56 -0.55
N THR A 449 -14.55 4.77 0.03
CA THR A 449 -14.75 3.35 -0.28
C THR A 449 -16.24 3.10 -0.49
N PHE A 450 -16.58 2.52 -1.63
CA PHE A 450 -17.90 2.02 -1.97
C PHE A 450 -17.85 0.50 -2.07
N ASN A 451 -18.79 -0.20 -1.42
CA ASN A 451 -18.96 -1.65 -1.42
C ASN A 451 -20.38 -1.98 -1.88
N GLN A 452 -20.52 -2.70 -3.00
CA GLN A 452 -21.77 -3.29 -3.43
C GLN A 452 -21.73 -4.81 -3.21
N TYR A 453 -22.43 -5.28 -2.18
CA TYR A 453 -22.56 -6.70 -1.84
C TYR A 453 -23.63 -7.39 -2.70
N SER A 454 -23.39 -8.64 -3.09
CA SER A 454 -24.22 -9.42 -4.01
C SER A 454 -23.98 -10.92 -3.83
N SER A 455 -24.85 -11.76 -4.39
CA SER A 455 -24.73 -13.23 -4.35
C SER A 455 -24.54 -13.80 -2.94
N LEU A 456 -25.33 -13.31 -1.97
CA LEU A 456 -25.41 -13.94 -0.64
C LEU A 456 -26.20 -15.25 -0.76
N GLN A 457 -25.76 -16.27 -0.03
CA GLN A 457 -26.34 -17.61 -0.05
C GLN A 457 -27.30 -17.84 1.12
N ASP A 458 -26.90 -17.44 2.34
CA ASP A 458 -27.62 -17.77 3.57
C ASP A 458 -28.44 -16.60 4.15
N ASN A 459 -27.98 -15.36 3.92
CA ASN A 459 -28.57 -14.15 4.50
C ASN A 459 -29.16 -13.20 3.44
N GLU A 460 -30.29 -12.55 3.77
CA GLU A 460 -30.96 -11.62 2.86
C GLU A 460 -30.15 -10.35 2.54
N LYS A 461 -29.23 -9.95 3.45
CA LYS A 461 -28.36 -8.77 3.34
C LYS A 461 -27.05 -9.00 4.11
N ALA A 462 -26.03 -8.22 3.76
CA ALA A 462 -24.74 -8.20 4.43
C ALA A 462 -24.80 -7.43 5.78
N TRP A 463 -25.43 -8.04 6.79
CA TRP A 463 -25.75 -7.38 8.07
C TRP A 463 -24.51 -6.82 8.78
N GLY A 464 -24.57 -5.53 9.14
CA GLY A 464 -23.50 -4.84 9.89
C GLY A 464 -22.32 -4.30 9.06
N LEU A 465 -22.24 -4.64 7.77
CA LEU A 465 -21.20 -4.11 6.86
C LEU A 465 -21.63 -2.76 6.29
N LEU A 466 -20.65 -1.87 6.05
CA LEU A 466 -20.90 -0.53 5.52
C LEU A 466 -20.80 -0.50 3.98
N PRO A 467 -21.85 -0.02 3.27
CA PRO A 467 -21.82 0.07 1.82
C PRO A 467 -21.02 1.29 1.32
N ILE A 468 -20.94 2.38 2.09
CA ILE A 468 -20.18 3.59 1.72
C ILE A 468 -19.47 4.12 2.96
N GLU A 469 -18.17 4.41 2.83
CA GLU A 469 -17.31 5.02 3.85
C GLU A 469 -16.50 6.14 3.20
N LEU A 470 -16.53 7.33 3.78
CA LEU A 470 -15.71 8.49 3.41
C LEU A 470 -14.97 8.95 4.67
N ASN A 471 -13.66 9.12 4.56
CA ASN A 471 -12.81 9.58 5.64
C ASN A 471 -11.96 10.77 5.18
N GLY A 472 -11.73 11.74 6.04
CA GLY A 472 -10.82 12.84 5.82
C GLY A 472 -10.05 13.17 7.10
N SER A 473 -8.78 13.55 6.94
CA SER A 473 -7.91 13.94 8.05
C SER A 473 -7.07 15.14 7.63
N LEU A 474 -6.99 16.14 8.49
CA LEU A 474 -6.26 17.39 8.32
C LEU A 474 -5.36 17.59 9.53
N LYS A 475 -4.08 17.85 9.30
CA LYS A 475 -3.11 18.31 10.28
C LYS A 475 -2.42 19.56 9.75
N TRP A 476 -2.60 20.70 10.41
CA TRP A 476 -2.06 21.99 9.98
C TRP A 476 -1.37 22.73 11.13
N GLN A 477 -0.05 22.81 11.05
CA GLN A 477 0.79 23.69 11.85
C GLN A 477 0.72 25.11 11.25
N VAL A 478 -0.22 25.93 11.76
CA VAL A 478 -0.51 27.27 11.22
C VAL A 478 0.67 28.21 11.47
N VAL A 479 1.18 28.18 12.71
CA VAL A 479 2.45 28.77 13.15
C VAL A 479 3.18 27.74 14.01
N LYS A 480 4.47 27.96 14.30
CA LYS A 480 5.32 27.02 15.06
C LYS A 480 4.67 26.52 16.36
N ASP A 481 3.92 27.40 17.02
CA ASP A 481 3.37 27.19 18.36
C ASP A 481 1.84 26.90 18.35
N PHE A 482 1.24 26.67 17.17
CA PHE A 482 -0.20 26.40 17.00
C PHE A 482 -0.49 25.34 15.93
N LEU A 483 -1.03 24.20 16.38
CA LEU A 483 -1.33 23.02 15.58
C LEU A 483 -2.85 22.73 15.60
N VAL A 484 -3.47 22.73 14.43
CA VAL A 484 -4.85 22.29 14.21
C VAL A 484 -4.85 20.86 13.69
N LYS A 485 -5.77 20.05 14.18
CA LYS A 485 -6.11 18.70 13.70
C LYS A 485 -7.60 18.66 13.41
N SER A 486 -8.04 17.97 12.38
CA SER A 486 -9.45 17.69 12.17
C SER A 486 -9.64 16.38 11.42
N ASP A 487 -10.58 15.57 11.87
CA ASP A 487 -10.91 14.30 11.26
C ASP A 487 -12.41 14.25 10.98
N ILE A 488 -12.80 13.96 9.74
CA ILE A 488 -14.18 13.83 9.30
C ILE A 488 -14.45 12.39 8.86
N TYR A 489 -15.56 11.85 9.31
CA TYR A 489 -16.05 10.54 8.91
C TYR A 489 -17.49 10.68 8.43
N PHE A 490 -17.78 10.09 7.28
CA PHE A 490 -19.14 9.93 6.78
C PHE A 490 -19.33 8.48 6.32
N TRP A 491 -20.47 7.89 6.63
CA TRP A 491 -20.82 6.58 6.09
C TRP A 491 -22.32 6.45 5.86
N ASP A 492 -22.65 5.61 4.88
CA ASP A 492 -24.02 5.19 4.64
C ASP A 492 -24.40 4.06 5.61
N GLY A 493 -25.66 4.01 6.04
CA GLY A 493 -26.09 3.14 7.13
C GLY A 493 -25.99 1.66 6.78
N ALA A 494 -25.50 0.85 7.72
CA ALA A 494 -25.50 -0.60 7.59
C ALA A 494 -26.93 -1.16 7.50
N GLN A 495 -27.08 -2.27 6.78
CA GLN A 495 -28.28 -3.11 6.86
C GLN A 495 -28.28 -3.85 8.21
N TYR A 496 -29.44 -3.99 8.83
CA TYR A 496 -29.67 -4.80 10.04
C TYR A 496 -30.99 -5.56 9.96
N ARG A 497 -31.09 -6.66 10.70
CA ARG A 497 -32.32 -7.44 10.85
C ARG A 497 -33.02 -7.03 12.15
N ASN A 498 -34.29 -6.64 12.07
CA ASN A 498 -35.07 -6.27 13.24
C ASN A 498 -35.64 -7.50 14.00
N LYS A 499 -36.32 -7.27 15.14
CA LYS A 499 -36.91 -8.36 15.94
C LYS A 499 -37.98 -9.17 15.19
N SER A 500 -38.69 -8.54 14.25
CA SER A 500 -39.67 -9.18 13.37
C SER A 500 -39.02 -9.91 12.17
N LEU A 501 -37.71 -10.14 12.23
CA LEU A 501 -36.87 -10.75 11.18
C LEU A 501 -36.81 -9.98 9.84
N GLY A 502 -37.39 -8.78 9.77
CA GLY A 502 -37.38 -7.94 8.57
C GLY A 502 -36.07 -7.18 8.37
N SER A 503 -35.71 -6.97 7.10
CA SER A 503 -34.60 -6.11 6.69
C SER A 503 -34.90 -4.63 6.91
N GLN A 504 -33.98 -3.91 7.56
CA GLN A 504 -34.00 -2.46 7.71
C GLN A 504 -32.59 -1.88 7.55
N LYS A 505 -32.50 -0.59 7.25
CA LYS A 505 -31.24 0.13 7.04
C LYS A 505 -31.11 1.26 8.07
N LEU A 506 -29.93 1.39 8.67
CA LEU A 506 -29.63 2.54 9.52
C LEU A 506 -29.60 3.84 8.70
N LYS A 507 -29.77 4.97 9.38
CA LYS A 507 -29.56 6.29 8.76
C LYS A 507 -28.07 6.49 8.47
N PRO A 508 -27.70 7.22 7.39
CA PRO A 508 -26.32 7.64 7.18
C PRO A 508 -25.85 8.54 8.33
N ALA A 509 -24.54 8.57 8.57
CA ALA A 509 -23.95 9.33 9.66
C ALA A 509 -22.80 10.21 9.16
N ALA A 510 -22.62 11.34 9.83
CA ALA A 510 -21.46 12.21 9.72
C ALA A 510 -20.97 12.54 11.13
N ASP A 511 -19.65 12.46 11.33
CA ASP A 511 -18.93 12.87 12.53
C ASP A 511 -17.76 13.77 12.10
N LEU A 512 -17.64 14.94 12.75
CA LEU A 512 -16.56 15.89 12.53
C LEU A 512 -15.86 16.14 13.87
N ASN A 513 -14.57 15.86 13.90
CA ASN A 513 -13.70 16.03 15.07
C ASN A 513 -12.70 17.16 14.76
N VAL A 514 -12.41 18.00 15.76
CA VAL A 514 -11.48 19.13 15.67
C VAL A 514 -10.64 19.18 16.94
N GLY A 515 -9.32 19.14 16.79
CA GLY A 515 -8.36 19.30 17.87
C GLY A 515 -7.47 20.51 17.64
N VAL A 516 -7.12 21.20 18.72
CA VAL A 516 -6.16 22.31 18.73
C VAL A 516 -5.12 22.03 19.80
N GLU A 517 -3.85 22.15 19.46
CA GLU A 517 -2.72 22.06 20.39
C GLU A 517 -1.88 23.35 20.24
N PHE A 518 -1.59 24.03 21.34
CA PHE A 518 -0.86 25.30 21.34
C PHE A 518 0.22 25.32 22.42
N THR A 519 1.36 25.92 22.14
CA THR A 519 2.48 25.99 23.10
C THR A 519 2.29 27.16 24.06
N ILE A 520 2.34 26.87 25.36
CA ILE A 520 2.22 27.85 26.46
C ILE A 520 3.62 28.21 26.97
N LEU A 521 4.46 27.18 27.18
CA LEU A 521 5.88 27.28 27.53
C LEU A 521 6.65 26.22 26.72
N PRO A 522 7.99 26.31 26.58
CA PRO A 522 8.76 25.36 25.76
C PRO A 522 8.55 23.86 26.05
N ASN A 523 8.13 23.54 27.28
CA ASN A 523 7.83 22.17 27.74
C ASN A 523 6.34 21.94 28.07
N LEU A 524 5.46 22.92 27.88
CA LEU A 524 4.04 22.86 28.27
C LEU A 524 3.16 23.34 27.12
N ASN A 525 2.36 22.43 26.57
CA ASN A 525 1.34 22.75 25.56
C ASN A 525 -0.06 22.62 26.17
N GLY A 526 -0.94 23.56 25.84
CA GLY A 526 -2.39 23.41 26.03
C GLY A 526 -2.99 22.63 24.88
N TRP A 527 -4.08 21.89 25.14
CA TRP A 527 -4.83 21.21 24.10
C TRP A 527 -6.34 21.21 24.37
N VAL A 528 -7.11 21.26 23.29
CA VAL A 528 -8.57 21.12 23.28
C VAL A 528 -8.94 20.17 22.15
N GLN A 529 -9.86 19.23 22.39
CA GLN A 529 -10.37 18.30 21.40
C GLN A 529 -11.90 18.27 21.48
N MET A 530 -12.54 18.69 20.41
CA MET A 530 -13.99 18.64 20.19
C MET A 530 -14.28 17.46 19.26
N ASN A 531 -15.06 16.50 19.75
CA ASN A 531 -15.48 15.32 19.00
C ASN A 531 -16.97 15.40 18.68
N ASN A 532 -17.38 14.89 17.52
CA ASN A 532 -18.76 14.99 17.02
C ASN A 532 -19.30 16.43 17.09
N LEU A 533 -18.59 17.38 16.46
CA LEU A 533 -18.91 18.82 16.41
C LEU A 533 -20.30 19.10 15.80
N LEU A 534 -20.82 18.19 14.99
CA LEU A 534 -22.18 18.24 14.42
C LEU A 534 -23.27 17.81 15.43
N ASN A 535 -22.88 17.36 16.63
CA ASN A 535 -23.75 16.85 17.69
C ASN A 535 -24.72 15.73 17.23
N ASN A 536 -24.25 14.87 16.32
CA ASN A 536 -25.08 13.89 15.65
C ASN A 536 -25.19 12.59 16.46
N LYS A 537 -26.39 12.24 16.89
CA LYS A 537 -26.72 11.02 17.65
C LYS A 537 -26.95 9.83 16.72
N TYR A 538 -25.90 9.43 16.01
CA TYR A 538 -25.96 8.34 15.03
C TYR A 538 -25.81 6.95 15.67
N GLN A 539 -26.18 5.91 14.93
CA GLN A 539 -25.96 4.51 15.30
C GLN A 539 -25.04 3.84 14.28
N ARG A 540 -23.85 3.38 14.69
CA ARG A 540 -23.02 2.48 13.86
C ARG A 540 -23.52 1.03 13.93
N TRP A 541 -24.11 0.68 15.07
CA TRP A 541 -24.73 -0.60 15.37
C TRP A 541 -26.15 -0.32 15.84
N ASN A 542 -27.14 -1.01 15.28
CA ASN A 542 -28.56 -0.81 15.63
C ASN A 542 -28.76 -0.95 17.14
N GLN A 543 -29.53 -0.05 17.76
CA GLN A 543 -29.72 0.14 19.22
C GLN A 543 -28.59 0.87 19.97
N TYR A 544 -27.43 1.05 19.35
CA TYR A 544 -26.24 1.61 20.01
C TYR A 544 -25.91 3.01 19.49
N GLU A 545 -26.53 4.02 20.13
CA GLU A 545 -26.33 5.43 19.85
C GLU A 545 -24.93 5.91 20.30
N ALA A 546 -24.22 6.61 19.42
CA ALA A 546 -22.96 7.27 19.76
C ALA A 546 -23.16 8.41 20.77
N LEU A 547 -22.07 8.84 21.42
CA LEU A 547 -22.08 10.09 22.17
C LEU A 547 -22.30 11.26 21.21
N GLY A 548 -23.07 12.25 21.65
CA GLY A 548 -23.18 13.55 20.97
C GLY A 548 -21.89 14.36 21.11
N PHE A 549 -22.01 15.68 21.04
CA PHE A 549 -20.88 16.60 21.16
C PHE A 549 -20.10 16.39 22.47
N ASN A 550 -18.83 16.01 22.34
CA ASN A 550 -17.91 15.74 23.45
C ASN A 550 -16.70 16.67 23.35
N VAL A 551 -16.41 17.42 24.41
CA VAL A 551 -15.22 18.27 24.49
C VAL A 551 -14.30 17.80 25.61
N LEU A 552 -13.02 17.64 25.29
CA LEU A 552 -11.94 17.43 26.25
C LEU A 552 -10.96 18.60 26.16
N ALA A 553 -10.42 19.03 27.30
CA ALA A 553 -9.34 20.01 27.35
C ALA A 553 -8.29 19.61 28.39
N GLY A 554 -7.06 20.08 28.24
CA GLY A 554 -6.00 19.80 29.18
C GLY A 554 -4.63 20.31 28.76
N VAL A 555 -3.59 19.68 29.32
CA VAL A 555 -2.19 20.04 29.10
C VAL A 555 -1.36 18.83 28.67
N VAL A 556 -0.28 19.10 27.94
CA VAL A 556 0.82 18.17 27.66
C VAL A 556 2.10 18.77 28.24
N PHE A 557 2.63 18.15 29.29
CA PHE A 557 3.98 18.44 29.75
C PHE A 557 4.95 17.49 29.04
N SER A 558 5.84 18.06 28.21
CA SER A 558 6.87 17.34 27.47
C SER A 558 8.23 17.58 28.12
N PHE A 559 8.97 16.52 28.40
CA PHE A 559 10.29 16.57 29.02
C PHE A 559 11.25 15.64 28.28
N GLY A 560 12.37 16.19 27.84
CA GLY A 560 13.45 15.46 27.19
C GLY A 560 14.80 15.98 27.68
N ASP A 561 15.79 15.09 27.71
CA ASP A 561 17.16 15.36 28.19
C ASP A 561 17.29 15.91 29.62
N ILE A 562 16.97 15.05 30.61
CA ILE A 562 17.38 15.25 32.02
C ILE A 562 18.92 15.29 32.13
N LYS A 563 19.66 14.62 31.24
CA LYS A 563 21.13 14.57 31.29
C LYS A 563 21.85 15.80 30.71
N THR A 564 21.28 16.50 29.73
CA THR A 564 22.01 17.53 28.97
C THR A 564 22.00 18.89 29.65
N LYS A 565 20.99 19.21 30.49
CA LYS A 565 20.91 20.51 31.20
C LYS A 565 21.75 20.61 32.48
N ILE A 566 22.10 19.49 33.12
CA ILE A 566 22.96 19.51 34.34
C ILE A 566 24.43 19.80 33.97
N ALA A 567 24.85 19.49 32.74
CA ALA A 567 26.18 19.80 32.21
C ALA A 567 26.34 21.24 31.68
N GLN A 568 25.31 22.10 31.80
CA GLN A 568 25.38 23.54 31.51
C GLN A 568 25.21 24.41 32.77
N LEU A 569 25.21 23.78 33.96
CA LEU A 569 25.15 24.42 35.28
C LEU A 569 26.28 23.92 36.21
N LYS A 570 27.36 23.43 35.61
CA LYS A 570 28.68 23.17 36.17
C LYS A 570 29.73 23.62 35.16
#